data_AF-A0A1I3TXU7-F1
#
_entry.id   AF-A0A1I3TXU7-F1
#
_cell.length_a   1.000
_cell.length_b   1.000
_cell.length_c   1.000
_cell.angle_alpha   90.00
_cell.angle_beta   90.00
_cell.angle_gamma   90.00
#
_symmetry.space_group_name_H-M   'P 1'
#
loop_
_entity.id
_entity.type
_entity.pdbx_description
1 polymer ?
#
loop_
_entity_poly.entity_id
_entity_poly.type
_entity_poly.pdbx_seq_one_letter_code
_entity_poly.pdbx_strand_id
1 'polypeptide(L)'
;MTDRKDLIDQFLSDAGWAGARRDPLPGDASLRRYIRLARAGDRAILMDAPPETGEDVRPFLAIGDWLTGCGLSAPAVLARDADAGFLLLEDLGDDLVARHADAWPADAPVLYAAATDVLTEIHRHTPPTLRHYPDQMADLAATVVDWYAPEARAHRPAIRDAMQAAIDATLTGPDVLVHRDYHAENLLWMPDRAGVRRIGLLDFQDAMTGPGEYDLASLIHDPRRSVSNASAEAAVRAYLGATQADPDEVAARIAVCSVQRSLRIIGRVFTRLCLHSGRTSYLRFIPPTWVALQRELRHPALTDLRGVLDGLLPEPDADWIADKMARAGTLAGRAHAGTE
;
A
#
# COMPACT_ATOMS: atom_id res chain seq x y z
N MET A 1 31.69 16.53 11.89
CA MET A 1 30.40 15.96 11.46
C MET A 1 29.60 17.13 10.93
N THR A 2 29.39 17.20 9.62
CA THR A 2 28.54 18.24 9.02
C THR A 2 27.12 18.04 9.55
N ASP A 3 26.46 19.11 10.00
CA ASP A 3 25.08 19.04 10.47
C ASP A 3 24.18 18.59 9.30
N ARG A 4 23.20 17.70 9.53
CA ARG A 4 22.22 17.28 8.51
C ARG A 4 21.51 18.50 7.94
N LYS A 5 21.30 19.52 8.76
CA LYS A 5 20.75 20.81 8.32
C LYS A 5 21.65 21.49 7.28
N ASP A 6 22.95 21.55 7.51
CA ASP A 6 23.90 22.17 6.58
C ASP A 6 23.95 21.42 5.25
N LEU A 7 23.86 20.09 5.28
CA LEU A 7 23.78 19.26 4.08
C LEU A 7 22.50 19.55 3.27
N ILE A 8 21.35 19.68 3.95
CA ILE A 8 20.09 20.07 3.30
C ILE A 8 20.21 21.48 2.70
N ASP A 9 20.78 22.43 3.44
CA ASP A 9 20.93 23.81 2.99
C ASP A 9 21.82 23.90 1.75
N GLN A 10 22.93 23.15 1.72
CA GLN A 10 23.81 23.02 0.56
C GLN A 10 23.10 22.39 -0.64
N PHE A 11 22.45 21.23 -0.44
CA PHE A 11 21.69 20.55 -1.50
C PHE A 11 20.62 21.45 -2.12
N LEU A 12 19.85 22.16 -1.29
CA LEU A 12 18.84 23.09 -1.77
C LEU A 12 19.47 24.28 -2.48
N SER A 13 20.61 24.79 -2.02
CA SER A 13 21.33 25.86 -2.72
C SER A 13 21.78 25.43 -4.12
N ASP A 14 22.36 24.24 -4.24
CA ASP A 14 22.85 23.69 -5.51
C ASP A 14 21.70 23.39 -6.48
N ALA A 15 20.55 22.98 -5.97
CA ALA A 15 19.32 22.81 -6.74
C ALA A 15 18.60 24.14 -7.07
N GLY A 16 19.12 25.29 -6.60
CA GLY A 16 18.53 26.62 -6.80
C GLY A 16 17.40 26.98 -5.82
N TRP A 17 17.07 26.12 -4.86
CA TRP A 17 16.02 26.30 -3.83
C TRP A 17 16.52 26.96 -2.53
N ALA A 18 17.64 27.70 -2.60
CA ALA A 18 18.14 28.50 -1.49
C ALA A 18 17.05 29.45 -0.94
N GLY A 19 16.93 29.53 0.39
CA GLY A 19 15.99 30.43 1.06
C GLY A 19 14.51 30.07 0.90
N ALA A 20 14.16 28.92 0.32
CA ALA A 20 12.77 28.46 0.24
C ALA A 20 12.16 28.29 1.65
N ARG A 21 10.90 28.71 1.81
CA ARG A 21 10.15 28.43 3.04
C ARG A 21 9.94 26.93 3.17
N ARG A 22 10.13 26.38 4.37
CA ARG A 22 10.05 24.95 4.66
C ARG A 22 8.86 24.66 5.56
N ASP A 23 7.92 23.87 5.06
CA ASP A 23 6.71 23.46 5.75
C ASP A 23 6.73 21.92 5.89
N PRO A 24 7.18 21.35 7.03
CA PRO A 24 7.24 19.90 7.22
C PRO A 24 5.87 19.24 7.09
N LEU A 25 5.80 18.11 6.38
CA LEU A 25 4.58 17.32 6.25
C LEU A 25 4.49 16.27 7.36
N PRO A 26 3.27 15.92 7.84
CA PRO A 26 3.10 14.84 8.81
C PRO A 26 3.62 13.51 8.25
N GLY A 27 4.41 12.77 9.04
CA GLY A 27 4.85 11.42 8.70
C GLY A 27 4.06 10.38 9.50
N ASP A 28 3.61 9.30 8.86
CA ASP A 28 2.83 8.26 9.54
C ASP A 28 3.73 7.22 10.22
N ALA A 29 4.74 6.67 9.53
CA ALA A 29 5.63 5.65 10.11
C ALA A 29 7.03 5.51 9.49
N SER A 30 7.30 6.16 8.36
CA SER A 30 8.60 6.09 7.69
C SER A 30 9.66 6.91 8.41
N LEU A 31 10.92 6.50 8.31
CA LEU A 31 12.07 7.29 8.74
C LEU A 31 12.39 8.43 7.76
N ARG A 32 11.75 8.42 6.59
CA ARG A 32 11.81 9.49 5.59
C ARG A 32 10.97 10.68 6.03
N ARG A 33 11.54 11.86 5.87
CA ARG A 33 10.87 13.13 6.12
C ARG A 33 10.54 13.79 4.80
N TYR A 34 9.32 14.29 4.68
CA TYR A 34 8.88 15.09 3.55
C TYR A 34 8.66 16.53 4.01
N ILE A 35 9.30 17.47 3.32
CA ILE A 35 9.21 18.89 3.64
C ILE A 35 8.76 19.63 2.40
N ARG A 36 7.62 20.30 2.48
CA ARG A 36 7.16 21.15 1.39
C ARG A 36 7.98 22.44 1.35
N LEU A 37 8.45 22.78 0.16
CA LEU A 37 9.20 23.99 -0.14
C LEU A 37 8.33 24.96 -0.92
N ALA A 38 8.41 26.24 -0.58
CA ALA A 38 7.77 27.32 -1.33
C ALA A 38 8.78 28.43 -1.65
N ARG A 39 8.86 28.80 -2.94
CA ARG A 39 9.79 29.84 -3.44
C ARG A 39 9.19 30.57 -4.62
N ALA A 40 9.00 31.88 -4.52
CA ALA A 40 8.59 32.76 -5.63
C ALA A 40 7.35 32.29 -6.43
N GLY A 41 6.42 31.59 -5.78
CA GLY A 41 5.23 31.00 -6.43
C GLY A 41 5.37 29.54 -6.81
N ASP A 42 6.60 29.01 -6.87
CA ASP A 42 6.89 27.60 -7.11
C ASP A 42 6.75 26.76 -5.83
N ARG A 43 6.43 25.48 -5.99
CA ARG A 43 6.36 24.46 -4.94
C ARG A 43 7.15 23.22 -5.31
N ALA A 44 7.79 22.61 -4.32
CA ALA A 44 8.49 21.33 -4.44
C ALA A 44 8.43 20.57 -3.11
N ILE A 45 8.76 19.29 -3.12
CA ILE A 45 8.89 18.46 -1.93
C ILE A 45 10.36 18.05 -1.78
N LEU A 46 10.97 18.40 -0.65
CA LEU A 46 12.22 17.80 -0.23
C LEU A 46 11.92 16.48 0.49
N MET A 47 12.43 15.38 -0.05
CA MET A 47 12.54 14.11 0.66
C MET A 47 13.92 14.05 1.32
N ASP A 48 13.92 13.77 2.61
CA ASP A 48 15.11 13.56 3.44
C ASP A 48 15.06 12.15 4.01
N ALA A 49 15.90 11.27 3.48
CA ALA A 49 16.00 9.86 3.82
C ALA A 49 17.45 9.55 4.29
N PRO A 50 17.77 9.74 5.58
CA PRO A 50 19.15 9.64 6.06
C PRO A 50 19.71 8.21 5.90
N PRO A 51 20.80 7.99 5.16
CA PRO A 51 21.32 6.64 4.86
C PRO A 51 21.66 5.81 6.10
N GLU A 52 22.04 6.46 7.21
CA GLU A 52 22.33 5.83 8.49
C GLU A 52 21.13 5.10 9.11
N THR A 53 19.92 5.38 8.62
CA THR A 53 18.69 4.69 9.04
C THR A 53 18.42 3.40 8.25
N GLY A 54 19.23 3.10 7.23
CA GLY A 54 19.02 2.00 6.30
C GLY A 54 18.05 2.32 5.16
N GLU A 55 17.57 3.56 5.07
CA GLU A 55 16.74 4.03 3.96
C GLU A 55 17.57 4.19 2.67
N ASP A 56 17.00 3.76 1.54
CA ASP A 56 17.58 3.93 0.21
C ASP A 56 16.57 4.63 -0.70
N VAL A 57 17.00 5.72 -1.35
CA VAL A 57 16.19 6.48 -2.30
C VAL A 57 16.21 5.87 -3.70
N ARG A 58 17.15 4.94 -4.00
CA ARG A 58 17.29 4.34 -5.34
C ARG A 58 16.06 3.55 -5.79
N PRO A 59 15.37 2.76 -4.94
CA PRO A 59 14.10 2.14 -5.32
C PRO A 59 13.01 3.17 -5.70
N PHE A 60 12.92 4.27 -4.95
CA PHE A 60 12.00 5.37 -5.29
C PHE A 60 12.34 5.97 -6.65
N LEU A 61 13.62 6.27 -6.91
CA LEU A 61 14.05 6.79 -8.21
C LEU A 61 13.75 5.83 -9.36
N ALA A 62 14.09 4.55 -9.20
CA ALA A 62 13.93 3.55 -10.25
C ALA A 62 12.47 3.33 -10.65
N ILE A 63 11.58 3.20 -9.66
CA ILE A 63 10.14 3.02 -9.91
C ILE A 63 9.52 4.33 -10.39
N GLY A 64 9.89 5.47 -9.82
CA GLY A 64 9.40 6.79 -10.24
C GLY A 64 9.74 7.09 -11.70
N ASP A 65 11.00 6.90 -12.10
CA ASP A 65 11.45 7.08 -13.49
C ASP A 65 10.70 6.14 -14.45
N TRP A 66 10.45 4.88 -14.05
CA TRP A 66 9.66 3.94 -14.84
C TRP A 66 8.20 4.38 -14.99
N LEU A 67 7.54 4.77 -13.89
CA LEU A 67 6.14 5.25 -13.91
C LEU A 67 5.99 6.50 -14.80
N THR A 68 6.89 7.48 -14.65
CA THR A 68 6.90 8.67 -15.51
C THR A 68 7.19 8.31 -16.97
N GLY A 69 8.08 7.35 -17.23
CA GLY A 69 8.35 6.80 -18.56
C GLY A 69 7.14 6.13 -19.22
N CYS A 70 6.24 5.56 -18.41
CA CYS A 70 4.94 5.03 -18.85
C CYS A 70 3.87 6.13 -19.06
N GLY A 71 4.21 7.40 -18.85
CA GLY A 71 3.28 8.53 -18.97
C GLY A 71 2.35 8.72 -17.77
N LEU A 72 2.67 8.12 -16.62
CA LEU A 72 1.90 8.23 -15.38
C LEU A 72 2.40 9.39 -14.50
N SER A 73 1.59 9.81 -13.54
CA SER A 73 1.88 10.94 -12.66
C SER A 73 2.58 10.51 -11.36
N ALA A 74 3.83 10.03 -11.46
CA ALA A 74 4.74 10.00 -10.31
C ALA A 74 5.44 11.38 -10.14
N PRO A 75 5.89 11.77 -8.92
CA PRO A 75 6.57 13.05 -8.72
C PRO A 75 7.86 13.13 -9.57
N ALA A 76 7.96 14.13 -10.43
CA ALA A 76 9.19 14.35 -11.19
C ALA A 76 10.37 14.67 -10.27
N VAL A 77 11.54 14.10 -10.56
CA VAL A 77 12.77 14.36 -9.80
C VAL A 77 13.45 15.62 -10.34
N LEU A 78 13.45 16.69 -9.55
CA LEU A 78 14.03 17.99 -9.90
C LEU A 78 15.53 18.04 -9.60
N ALA A 79 15.96 17.41 -8.50
CA ALA A 79 17.36 17.23 -8.13
C ALA A 79 17.50 16.00 -7.22
N ARG A 80 18.69 15.41 -7.17
CA ARG A 80 18.98 14.24 -6.32
C ARG A 80 20.41 14.24 -5.81
N ASP A 81 20.57 13.81 -4.57
CA ASP A 81 21.82 13.39 -3.96
C ASP A 81 21.55 12.04 -3.27
N ALA A 82 21.75 10.95 -4.01
CA ALA A 82 21.41 9.61 -3.54
C ALA A 82 22.35 9.11 -2.43
N ASP A 83 23.57 9.64 -2.35
CA ASP A 83 24.55 9.23 -1.34
C ASP A 83 24.27 9.92 0.00
N ALA A 84 23.79 11.17 -0.03
CA ALA A 84 23.27 11.84 1.15
C ALA A 84 21.79 11.51 1.45
N GLY A 85 21.08 10.86 0.52
CA GLY A 85 19.67 10.49 0.68
C GLY A 85 18.70 11.67 0.57
N PHE A 86 18.98 12.62 -0.31
CA PHE A 86 18.11 13.76 -0.60
C PHE A 86 17.51 13.67 -2.00
N LEU A 87 16.19 13.88 -2.09
CA LEU A 87 15.52 14.13 -3.36
C LEU A 87 14.76 15.45 -3.28
N LEU A 88 14.80 16.20 -4.37
CA LEU A 88 13.90 17.33 -4.60
C LEU A 88 12.90 16.91 -5.66
N LEU A 89 11.63 16.92 -5.31
CA LEU A 89 10.54 16.34 -6.09
C LEU A 89 9.51 17.41 -6.46
N GLU A 90 8.80 17.18 -7.56
CA GLU A 90 7.57 17.89 -7.90
C GLU A 90 6.54 17.78 -6.76
N ASP A 91 5.87 18.89 -6.45
CA ASP A 91 4.72 18.89 -5.54
C ASP A 91 3.45 18.58 -6.35
N LEU A 92 2.93 17.35 -6.20
CA LEU A 92 1.71 16.90 -6.88
C LEU A 92 0.42 17.48 -6.27
N GLY A 93 0.52 18.27 -5.19
CA GLY A 93 -0.63 18.91 -4.54
C GLY A 93 -1.09 18.20 -3.27
N ASP A 94 -2.34 18.46 -2.89
CA ASP A 94 -2.90 18.09 -1.57
C ASP A 94 -4.25 17.37 -1.64
N ASP A 95 -4.78 17.18 -2.85
CA ASP A 95 -6.13 16.65 -3.07
C ASP A 95 -6.11 15.13 -3.13
N LEU A 96 -5.86 14.49 -1.98
CA LEU A 96 -5.90 13.03 -1.87
C LEU A 96 -7.26 12.51 -2.32
N VAL A 97 -7.28 11.42 -3.10
CA VAL A 97 -8.52 10.75 -3.53
C VAL A 97 -9.40 10.40 -2.32
N ALA A 98 -8.80 10.03 -1.18
CA ALA A 98 -9.51 9.81 0.06
C ALA A 98 -10.28 11.06 0.52
N ARG A 99 -9.55 12.16 0.70
CA ARG A 99 -10.10 13.45 1.14
C ARG A 99 -11.13 14.01 0.17
N HIS A 100 -10.87 13.91 -1.13
CA HIS A 100 -11.80 14.39 -2.16
C HIS A 100 -13.11 13.61 -2.12
N ALA A 101 -13.04 12.28 -2.09
CA ALA A 101 -14.24 11.44 -2.04
C ALA A 101 -15.03 11.59 -0.73
N ASP A 102 -14.39 11.93 0.39
CA ASP A 102 -15.09 12.24 1.64
C ASP A 102 -15.83 13.59 1.56
N ALA A 103 -15.22 14.59 0.93
CA ALA A 103 -15.84 15.91 0.71
C ALA A 103 -16.94 15.87 -0.36
N TRP A 104 -16.76 15.04 -1.40
CA TRP A 104 -17.65 14.90 -2.55
C TRP A 104 -17.97 13.43 -2.83
N PRO A 105 -18.83 12.77 -2.00
CA PRO A 105 -19.12 11.35 -2.15
C PRO A 105 -19.70 10.95 -3.51
N ALA A 106 -20.38 11.88 -4.21
CA ALA A 106 -20.90 11.67 -5.55
C ALA A 106 -19.81 11.46 -6.61
N ASP A 107 -18.60 11.98 -6.38
CA ASP A 107 -17.47 11.86 -7.30
C ASP A 107 -16.67 10.57 -7.06
N ALA A 108 -16.88 9.89 -5.93
CA ALA A 108 -16.12 8.70 -5.55
C ALA A 108 -16.14 7.60 -6.63
N PRO A 109 -17.26 7.25 -7.28
CA PRO A 109 -17.23 6.26 -8.38
C PRO A 109 -16.35 6.68 -9.55
N VAL A 110 -16.31 7.98 -9.90
CA VAL A 110 -15.47 8.51 -10.98
C VAL A 110 -13.99 8.44 -10.60
N LEU A 111 -13.65 8.79 -9.36
CA LEU A 111 -12.29 8.73 -8.84
C LEU A 111 -11.74 7.30 -8.84
N TYR A 112 -12.56 6.32 -8.42
CA TYR A 112 -12.17 4.91 -8.37
C TYR A 112 -12.03 4.29 -9.77
N ALA A 113 -12.90 4.67 -10.70
CA ALA A 113 -12.73 4.31 -12.11
C ALA A 113 -11.43 4.90 -12.68
N ALA A 114 -11.15 6.19 -12.45
CA ALA A 114 -9.92 6.84 -12.92
C ALA A 114 -8.64 6.23 -12.32
N ALA A 115 -8.66 5.86 -11.03
CA ALA A 115 -7.57 5.12 -10.40
C ALA A 115 -7.40 3.73 -11.05
N THR A 116 -8.50 3.06 -11.39
CA THR A 116 -8.43 1.78 -12.11
C THR A 116 -7.87 1.94 -13.52
N ASP A 117 -8.19 3.02 -14.23
CA ASP A 117 -7.60 3.30 -15.54
C ASP A 117 -6.06 3.35 -15.45
N VAL A 118 -5.51 3.93 -14.36
CA VAL A 118 -4.06 3.92 -14.10
C VAL A 118 -3.52 2.51 -13.93
N LEU A 119 -4.18 1.64 -13.15
CA LEU A 119 -3.75 0.24 -12.99
C LEU A 119 -3.71 -0.46 -14.35
N THR A 120 -4.77 -0.30 -15.15
CA THR A 120 -4.85 -0.93 -16.47
C THR A 120 -3.79 -0.40 -17.43
N GLU A 121 -3.39 0.87 -17.31
CA GLU A 121 -2.26 1.42 -18.06
C GLU A 121 -0.93 0.81 -17.60
N ILE A 122 -0.67 0.73 -16.29
CA ILE A 122 0.52 0.05 -15.73
C ILE A 122 0.66 -1.36 -16.30
N HIS A 123 -0.45 -2.10 -16.39
CA HIS A 123 -0.46 -3.50 -16.87
C HIS A 123 -0.09 -3.65 -18.36
N ARG A 124 -0.06 -2.56 -19.13
CA ARG A 124 0.33 -2.57 -20.56
C ARG A 124 1.84 -2.48 -20.76
N HIS A 125 2.59 -2.15 -19.72
CA HIS A 125 4.04 -1.95 -19.78
C HIS A 125 4.76 -3.14 -19.14
N THR A 126 5.91 -3.50 -19.70
CA THR A 126 6.78 -4.51 -19.07
C THR A 126 7.38 -3.92 -17.80
N PRO A 127 7.18 -4.55 -16.62
CA PRO A 127 7.74 -4.05 -15.37
C PRO A 127 9.27 -4.16 -15.38
N PRO A 128 9.98 -3.31 -14.63
CA PRO A 128 11.41 -3.50 -14.40
C PRO A 128 11.65 -4.82 -13.65
N THR A 129 12.92 -5.26 -13.57
CA THR A 129 13.26 -6.45 -12.79
C THR A 129 13.06 -6.17 -11.31
N LEU A 130 11.98 -6.71 -10.74
CA LEU A 130 11.62 -6.58 -9.33
C LEU A 130 11.48 -7.96 -8.67
N ARG A 131 11.39 -7.95 -7.35
CA ARG A 131 11.05 -9.16 -6.59
C ARG A 131 9.62 -9.60 -6.96
N HIS A 132 9.45 -10.90 -7.12
CA HIS A 132 8.16 -11.51 -7.38
C HIS A 132 7.37 -11.64 -6.07
N TYR A 133 6.19 -11.03 -6.01
CA TYR A 133 5.38 -10.96 -4.80
C TYR A 133 4.64 -12.27 -4.48
N PRO A 134 4.08 -13.03 -5.45
CA PRO A 134 3.46 -14.32 -5.18
C PRO A 134 4.35 -15.31 -4.40
N ASP A 135 5.66 -15.28 -4.59
CA ASP A 135 6.63 -16.15 -3.89
C ASP A 135 6.59 -16.04 -2.35
N GLN A 136 6.08 -14.93 -1.81
CA GLN A 136 6.00 -14.67 -0.37
C GLN A 136 4.56 -14.49 0.14
N MET A 137 3.57 -14.51 -0.75
CA MET A 137 2.18 -14.19 -0.41
C MET A 137 1.60 -15.15 0.64
N ALA A 138 1.81 -16.45 0.46
CA ALA A 138 1.32 -17.49 1.38
C ALA A 138 1.97 -17.39 2.77
N ASP A 139 3.29 -17.25 2.82
CA ASP A 139 4.04 -17.11 4.08
C ASP A 139 3.62 -15.85 4.84
N LEU A 140 3.43 -14.74 4.14
CA LEU A 140 2.95 -13.48 4.73
C LEU A 140 1.54 -13.62 5.28
N ALA A 141 0.62 -14.30 4.60
CA ALA A 141 -0.74 -14.54 5.10
C ALA A 141 -0.72 -15.41 6.37
N ALA A 142 0.12 -16.45 6.38
CA ALA A 142 0.25 -17.36 7.52
C ALA A 142 0.78 -16.66 8.79
N THR A 143 1.42 -15.49 8.68
CA THR A 143 1.84 -14.71 9.87
C THR A 143 0.68 -14.13 10.69
N VAL A 144 -0.57 -14.27 10.24
CA VAL A 144 -1.75 -13.89 11.03
C VAL A 144 -1.74 -14.57 12.41
N VAL A 145 -1.41 -15.87 12.48
CA VAL A 145 -1.34 -16.62 13.74
C VAL A 145 -0.08 -16.33 14.56
N ASP A 146 0.86 -15.54 14.05
CA ASP A 146 2.02 -15.14 14.86
C ASP A 146 1.68 -14.01 15.82
N TRP A 147 0.75 -13.13 15.42
CA TRP A 147 0.45 -11.87 16.11
C TRP A 147 -1.00 -11.74 16.52
N TYR A 148 -1.94 -12.13 15.66
CA TYR A 148 -3.39 -11.97 15.89
C TYR A 148 -3.95 -13.09 16.77
N ALA A 149 -3.60 -14.35 16.45
CA ALA A 149 -4.08 -15.55 17.12
C ALA A 149 -2.92 -16.51 17.47
N PRO A 150 -2.03 -16.14 18.41
CA PRO A 150 -0.85 -16.94 18.78
C PRO A 150 -1.19 -18.35 19.27
N GLU A 151 -2.40 -18.57 19.80
CA GLU A 151 -2.91 -19.87 20.22
C GLU A 151 -3.06 -20.84 19.03
N ALA A 152 -3.28 -20.32 17.82
CA ALA A 152 -3.42 -21.08 16.58
C ALA A 152 -2.09 -21.26 15.81
N ARG A 153 -0.93 -20.89 16.40
CA ARG A 153 0.37 -20.93 15.71
C ARG A 153 0.75 -22.31 15.16
N ALA A 154 0.28 -23.39 15.78
CA ALA A 154 0.48 -24.76 15.27
C ALA A 154 -0.14 -24.99 13.87
N HIS A 155 -1.15 -24.18 13.48
CA HIS A 155 -1.81 -24.26 12.17
C HIS A 155 -1.13 -23.43 11.09
N ARG A 156 -0.02 -22.72 11.39
CA ARG A 156 0.71 -21.88 10.42
C ARG A 156 1.04 -22.63 9.11
N PRO A 157 1.53 -23.90 9.12
CA PRO A 157 1.78 -24.64 7.89
C PRO A 157 0.50 -24.90 7.07
N ALA A 158 -0.60 -25.29 7.72
CA ALA A 158 -1.87 -25.56 7.03
C ALA A 158 -2.45 -24.29 6.38
N ILE A 159 -2.36 -23.13 7.05
CA ILE A 159 -2.81 -21.85 6.50
C ILE A 159 -1.95 -21.47 5.29
N ARG A 160 -0.62 -21.61 5.40
CA ARG A 160 0.31 -21.35 4.30
C ARG A 160 -0.02 -22.24 3.10
N ASP A 161 -0.14 -23.54 3.30
CA ASP A 161 -0.35 -24.52 2.23
C ASP A 161 -1.68 -24.29 1.51
N ALA A 162 -2.77 -24.05 2.26
CA ALA A 162 -4.08 -23.74 1.68
C ALA A 162 -4.08 -22.39 0.93
N MET A 163 -3.37 -21.39 1.45
CA MET A 163 -3.21 -20.10 0.76
C MET A 163 -2.40 -20.25 -0.52
N GLN A 164 -1.30 -21.04 -0.50
CA GLN A 164 -0.48 -21.30 -1.68
C GLN A 164 -1.29 -22.04 -2.75
N ALA A 165 -2.08 -23.05 -2.38
CA ALA A 165 -2.94 -23.76 -3.31
C ALA A 165 -3.97 -22.82 -3.99
N ALA A 166 -4.57 -21.90 -3.23
CA ALA A 166 -5.47 -20.89 -3.80
C ALA A 166 -4.75 -19.94 -4.76
N ILE A 167 -3.54 -19.49 -4.41
CA ILE A 167 -2.69 -18.64 -5.25
C ILE A 167 -2.37 -19.35 -6.57
N ASP A 168 -1.83 -20.57 -6.51
CA ASP A 168 -1.42 -21.34 -7.69
C ASP A 168 -2.59 -21.63 -8.63
N ALA A 169 -3.79 -21.83 -8.08
CA ALA A 169 -4.99 -22.14 -8.84
C ALA A 169 -5.65 -20.92 -9.50
N THR A 170 -5.46 -19.69 -8.99
CA THR A 170 -6.21 -18.50 -9.45
C THR A 170 -5.35 -17.35 -9.96
N LEU A 171 -4.20 -17.10 -9.34
CA LEU A 171 -3.32 -15.96 -9.68
C LEU A 171 -2.42 -16.32 -10.87
N THR A 172 -3.05 -16.77 -11.95
CA THR A 172 -2.41 -17.12 -13.21
C THR A 172 -2.45 -15.95 -14.18
N GLY A 173 -1.41 -15.78 -14.99
CA GLY A 173 -1.34 -14.72 -16.00
C GLY A 173 0.04 -14.08 -16.03
N PRO A 174 0.22 -13.01 -16.83
CA PRO A 174 1.46 -12.25 -16.83
C PRO A 174 1.58 -11.43 -15.54
N ASP A 175 2.79 -11.39 -14.99
CA ASP A 175 3.10 -10.46 -13.91
C ASP A 175 3.18 -9.02 -14.41
N VAL A 176 2.61 -8.13 -13.60
CA VAL A 176 2.66 -6.68 -13.81
C VAL A 176 3.29 -6.02 -12.60
N LEU A 177 3.62 -4.72 -12.71
CA LEU A 177 4.02 -3.97 -11.53
C LEU A 177 2.83 -3.85 -10.57
N VAL A 178 3.02 -4.33 -9.34
CA VAL A 178 2.12 -4.11 -8.21
C VAL A 178 2.75 -3.09 -7.27
N HIS A 179 2.06 -1.97 -7.07
CA HIS A 179 2.42 -0.89 -6.16
C HIS A 179 2.33 -1.31 -4.70
N ARG A 180 1.46 -2.28 -4.40
CA ARG A 180 1.18 -2.89 -3.09
C ARG A 180 0.45 -2.04 -2.06
N ASP A 181 0.65 -0.73 -2.08
CA ASP A 181 -0.04 0.25 -1.24
C ASP A 181 -0.91 1.21 -2.09
N TYR A 182 -1.53 0.64 -3.12
CA TYR A 182 -2.46 1.33 -4.02
C TYR A 182 -3.83 1.53 -3.35
N HIS A 183 -4.00 2.66 -2.66
CA HIS A 183 -5.25 3.01 -1.99
C HIS A 183 -5.45 4.53 -1.94
N ALA A 184 -6.67 4.98 -1.65
CA ALA A 184 -7.08 6.37 -1.81
C ALA A 184 -6.25 7.41 -1.03
N GLU A 185 -5.57 7.00 0.06
CA GLU A 185 -4.64 7.85 0.85
C GLU A 185 -3.27 8.06 0.16
N ASN A 186 -2.92 7.24 -0.83
CA ASN A 186 -1.66 7.29 -1.59
C ASN A 186 -1.88 7.74 -3.05
N LEU A 187 -3.09 8.20 -3.37
CA LEU A 187 -3.47 8.67 -4.70
C LEU A 187 -3.91 10.14 -4.62
N LEU A 188 -3.43 10.97 -5.55
CA LEU A 188 -3.80 12.39 -5.65
C LEU A 188 -4.72 12.61 -6.85
N TRP A 189 -5.81 13.34 -6.65
CA TRP A 189 -6.67 13.81 -7.73
C TRP A 189 -6.08 15.07 -8.38
N MET A 190 -5.88 15.02 -9.69
CA MET A 190 -5.25 16.08 -10.48
C MET A 190 -6.15 16.44 -11.68
N PRO A 191 -7.28 17.12 -11.46
CA PRO A 191 -8.33 17.31 -12.47
C PRO A 191 -7.86 18.11 -13.70
N ASP A 192 -6.82 18.93 -13.56
CA ASP A 192 -6.24 19.73 -14.65
C ASP A 192 -5.38 18.90 -15.62
N ARG A 193 -5.05 17.64 -15.27
CA ARG A 193 -4.37 16.70 -16.15
C ARG A 193 -5.38 15.92 -16.99
N ALA A 194 -4.92 15.21 -18.03
CA ALA A 194 -5.78 14.44 -18.93
C ALA A 194 -5.55 12.92 -18.77
N GLY A 195 -6.64 12.14 -18.91
CA GLY A 195 -6.59 10.68 -18.88
C GLY A 195 -6.06 10.13 -17.56
N VAL A 196 -5.18 9.12 -17.65
CA VAL A 196 -4.50 8.46 -16.52
C VAL A 196 -3.64 9.41 -15.69
N ARG A 197 -3.21 10.54 -16.26
CA ARG A 197 -2.42 11.54 -15.53
C ARG A 197 -3.21 12.30 -14.47
N ARG A 198 -4.55 12.14 -14.44
CA ARG A 198 -5.41 12.72 -13.40
C ARG A 198 -5.23 12.08 -12.02
N ILE A 199 -4.51 10.96 -11.93
CA ILE A 199 -4.21 10.31 -10.67
C ILE A 199 -2.70 10.34 -10.44
N GLY A 200 -2.29 11.11 -9.43
CA GLY A 200 -0.93 11.12 -8.92
C GLY A 200 -0.65 9.90 -8.05
N LEU A 201 0.55 9.33 -8.16
CA LEU A 201 0.98 8.13 -7.45
C LEU A 201 2.01 8.49 -6.37
N LEU A 202 1.77 8.07 -5.13
CA LEU A 202 2.68 8.24 -4.00
C LEU A 202 3.01 6.87 -3.38
N ASP A 203 4.13 6.77 -2.67
CA ASP A 203 4.48 5.58 -1.87
C ASP A 203 4.73 4.29 -2.69
N PHE A 204 5.24 4.43 -3.92
CA PHE A 204 5.45 3.32 -4.87
C PHE A 204 6.81 2.60 -4.75
N GLN A 205 7.70 3.03 -3.85
CA GLN A 205 9.07 2.50 -3.77
C GLN A 205 9.17 1.00 -3.43
N ASP A 206 8.13 0.45 -2.79
CA ASP A 206 8.08 -0.95 -2.36
C ASP A 206 7.41 -1.85 -3.41
N ALA A 207 7.25 -1.34 -4.63
CA ALA A 207 6.66 -2.05 -5.75
C ALA A 207 7.36 -3.38 -6.04
N MET A 208 6.58 -4.33 -6.51
CA MET A 208 6.99 -5.70 -6.85
C MET A 208 6.35 -6.11 -8.17
N THR A 209 6.67 -7.31 -8.66
CA THR A 209 5.88 -7.95 -9.71
C THR A 209 4.84 -8.90 -9.12
N GLY A 210 3.67 -9.00 -9.75
CA GLY A 210 2.61 -9.92 -9.31
C GLY A 210 1.30 -9.75 -10.10
N PRO A 211 0.18 -10.28 -9.59
CA PRO A 211 -1.11 -10.23 -10.27
C PRO A 211 -1.71 -8.82 -10.21
N GLY A 212 -2.22 -8.34 -11.35
CA GLY A 212 -2.75 -6.99 -11.48
C GLY A 212 -3.97 -6.69 -10.60
N GLU A 213 -4.72 -7.72 -10.23
CA GLU A 213 -5.88 -7.61 -9.35
C GLU A 213 -5.48 -7.32 -7.89
N TYR A 214 -4.20 -7.44 -7.53
CA TYR A 214 -3.72 -7.17 -6.18
C TYR A 214 -3.92 -5.71 -5.75
N ASP A 215 -3.59 -4.77 -6.63
CA ASP A 215 -3.77 -3.34 -6.38
C ASP A 215 -5.23 -2.91 -6.56
N LEU A 216 -5.98 -3.58 -7.45
CA LEU A 216 -7.43 -3.37 -7.54
C LEU A 216 -8.12 -3.77 -6.22
N ALA A 217 -7.78 -4.94 -5.68
CA ALA A 217 -8.26 -5.39 -4.37
C ALA A 217 -7.87 -4.41 -3.24
N SER A 218 -6.64 -3.89 -3.28
CA SER A 218 -6.18 -2.83 -2.36
C SER A 218 -7.06 -1.58 -2.41
N LEU A 219 -7.45 -1.16 -3.61
CA LEU A 219 -8.26 0.03 -3.83
C LEU A 219 -9.69 -0.15 -3.31
N ILE A 220 -10.36 -1.24 -3.68
CA ILE A 220 -11.80 -1.43 -3.42
C ILE A 220 -12.09 -1.96 -2.02
N HIS A 221 -11.13 -2.64 -1.37
CA HIS A 221 -11.26 -3.19 -0.02
C HIS A 221 -10.35 -2.48 0.99
N ASP A 222 -10.13 -1.17 0.82
CA ASP A 222 -9.32 -0.37 1.74
C ASP A 222 -9.98 -0.29 3.13
N PRO A 223 -9.37 -0.86 4.18
CA PRO A 223 -9.96 -0.84 5.51
C PRO A 223 -9.89 0.52 6.21
N ARG A 224 -9.19 1.50 5.62
CA ARG A 224 -9.06 2.84 6.20
C ARG A 224 -10.32 3.68 6.03
N ARG A 225 -11.18 3.31 5.08
CA ARG A 225 -12.39 4.05 4.75
C ARG A 225 -13.52 3.13 4.30
N SER A 226 -14.74 3.64 4.35
CA SER A 226 -15.90 2.92 3.81
C SER A 226 -15.98 3.13 2.30
N VAL A 227 -15.51 2.16 1.52
CA VAL A 227 -15.66 2.17 0.07
C VAL A 227 -17.11 1.79 -0.28
N SER A 228 -17.83 2.69 -0.95
CA SER A 228 -19.20 2.43 -1.37
C SER A 228 -19.27 1.31 -2.42
N ASN A 229 -20.38 0.55 -2.45
CA ASN A 229 -20.61 -0.45 -3.50
C ASN A 229 -20.52 0.16 -4.89
N ALA A 230 -21.05 1.37 -5.08
CA ALA A 230 -20.97 2.09 -6.37
C ALA A 230 -19.52 2.38 -6.79
N SER A 231 -18.64 2.71 -5.83
CA SER A 231 -17.21 2.93 -6.09
C SER A 231 -16.48 1.64 -6.46
N ALA A 232 -16.74 0.56 -5.71
CA ALA A 232 -16.15 -0.75 -5.99
C ALA A 232 -16.62 -1.30 -7.35
N GLU A 233 -17.91 -1.20 -7.65
CA GLU A 233 -18.48 -1.59 -8.94
C GLU A 233 -17.94 -0.75 -10.10
N ALA A 234 -17.73 0.56 -9.90
CA ALA A 234 -17.15 1.43 -10.93
C ALA A 234 -15.69 1.04 -11.23
N ALA A 235 -14.90 0.74 -10.20
CA ALA A 235 -13.53 0.24 -10.37
C ALA A 235 -13.51 -1.10 -11.12
N VAL A 236 -14.25 -2.11 -10.63
CA VAL A 236 -14.29 -3.44 -11.27
C VAL A 236 -14.79 -3.35 -12.72
N ARG A 237 -15.81 -2.51 -12.99
CA ARG A 237 -16.31 -2.29 -14.35
C ARG A 237 -15.26 -1.65 -15.27
N ALA A 238 -14.53 -0.66 -14.78
CA ALA A 238 -13.43 -0.04 -15.53
C ALA A 238 -12.34 -1.07 -15.85
N TYR A 239 -11.98 -1.89 -14.86
CA TYR A 239 -10.98 -2.95 -15.03
C TYR A 239 -11.37 -3.97 -16.10
N LEU A 240 -12.59 -4.51 -16.02
CA LEU A 240 -13.13 -5.46 -16.99
C LEU A 240 -13.25 -4.85 -18.39
N GLY A 241 -13.68 -3.59 -18.47
CA GLY A 241 -13.76 -2.85 -19.73
C GLY A 241 -12.41 -2.67 -20.42
N ALA A 242 -11.33 -2.44 -19.66
CA ALA A 242 -10.00 -2.26 -20.22
C ALA A 242 -9.28 -3.57 -20.55
N THR A 243 -9.41 -4.57 -19.68
CA THR A 243 -8.69 -5.86 -19.81
C THR A 243 -9.42 -6.87 -20.69
N GLN A 244 -10.75 -6.75 -20.83
CA GLN A 244 -11.62 -7.75 -21.48
C GLN A 244 -11.46 -9.15 -20.87
N ALA A 245 -11.01 -9.23 -19.61
CA ALA A 245 -10.87 -10.49 -18.88
C ALA A 245 -12.24 -11.06 -18.49
N ASP A 246 -12.27 -12.36 -18.22
CA ASP A 246 -13.47 -13.03 -17.74
C ASP A 246 -13.87 -12.50 -16.34
N PRO A 247 -15.13 -12.07 -16.14
CA PRO A 247 -15.57 -11.52 -14.85
C PRO A 247 -15.43 -12.48 -13.67
N ASP A 248 -15.66 -13.79 -13.88
CA ASP A 248 -15.58 -14.77 -12.80
C ASP A 248 -14.11 -15.04 -12.43
N GLU A 249 -13.19 -15.06 -13.40
CA GLU A 249 -11.75 -15.13 -13.14
C GLU A 249 -11.25 -13.90 -12.35
N VAL A 250 -11.66 -12.69 -12.76
CA VAL A 250 -11.26 -11.44 -12.07
C VAL A 250 -11.82 -11.43 -10.65
N ALA A 251 -13.07 -11.85 -10.45
CA ALA A 251 -13.66 -11.96 -9.12
C ALA A 251 -12.89 -12.94 -8.23
N ALA A 252 -12.47 -14.09 -8.78
CA ALA A 252 -11.66 -15.06 -8.05
C ALA A 252 -10.28 -14.50 -7.64
N ARG A 253 -9.59 -13.82 -8.55
CA ARG A 253 -8.28 -13.21 -8.30
C ARG A 253 -8.36 -12.08 -7.27
N ILE A 254 -9.40 -11.24 -7.36
CA ILE A 254 -9.69 -10.19 -6.36
C ILE A 254 -9.91 -10.83 -4.99
N ALA A 255 -10.72 -11.89 -4.90
CA ALA A 255 -11.02 -12.54 -3.63
C ALA A 255 -9.74 -13.11 -2.98
N VAL A 256 -8.93 -13.85 -3.75
CA VAL A 256 -7.66 -14.42 -3.25
C VAL A 256 -6.67 -13.33 -2.82
N CYS A 257 -6.49 -12.28 -3.62
CA CYS A 257 -5.65 -11.15 -3.25
C CYS A 257 -6.16 -10.44 -1.98
N SER A 258 -7.47 -10.25 -1.86
CA SER A 258 -8.11 -9.58 -0.72
C SER A 258 -7.96 -10.37 0.58
N VAL A 259 -8.13 -11.69 0.54
CA VAL A 259 -7.93 -12.56 1.70
C VAL A 259 -6.46 -12.57 2.11
N GLN A 260 -5.54 -12.74 1.17
CA GLN A 260 -4.10 -12.69 1.43
C GLN A 260 -3.71 -11.39 2.14
N ARG A 261 -4.16 -10.26 1.60
CA ARG A 261 -3.90 -8.92 2.14
C ARG A 261 -4.49 -8.78 3.53
N SER A 262 -5.75 -9.16 3.72
CA SER A 262 -6.45 -9.06 5.00
C SER A 262 -5.75 -9.83 6.11
N LEU A 263 -5.37 -11.09 5.86
CA LEU A 263 -4.63 -11.92 6.82
C LEU A 263 -3.28 -11.30 7.18
N ARG A 264 -2.53 -10.85 6.17
CA ARG A 264 -1.24 -10.17 6.35
C ARG A 264 -1.38 -8.90 7.19
N ILE A 265 -2.31 -8.00 6.86
CA ILE A 265 -2.41 -6.70 7.52
C ILE A 265 -2.98 -6.79 8.93
N ILE A 266 -4.00 -7.64 9.17
CA ILE A 266 -4.57 -7.84 10.51
C ILE A 266 -3.49 -8.32 11.48
N GLY A 267 -2.72 -9.34 11.10
CA GLY A 267 -1.65 -9.88 11.94
C GLY A 267 -0.40 -9.01 11.95
N ARG A 268 0.36 -9.07 10.85
CA ARG A 268 1.73 -8.56 10.76
C ARG A 268 1.83 -7.04 10.77
N VAL A 269 0.77 -6.32 10.36
CA VAL A 269 0.79 -4.86 10.34
C VAL A 269 0.08 -4.32 11.58
N PHE A 270 -1.24 -4.40 11.67
CA PHE A 270 -2.01 -3.72 12.71
C PHE A 270 -1.75 -4.31 14.11
N THR A 271 -1.89 -5.63 14.27
CA THR A 271 -1.71 -6.25 15.60
C THR A 271 -0.26 -6.17 16.06
N ARG A 272 0.70 -6.46 15.18
CA ARG A 272 2.13 -6.31 15.51
C ARG A 272 2.51 -4.88 15.86
N LEU A 273 2.08 -3.86 15.12
CA LEU A 273 2.39 -2.46 15.43
C LEU A 273 1.84 -2.04 16.80
N CYS A 274 0.66 -2.54 17.17
CA CYS A 274 0.11 -2.33 18.51
C CYS A 274 0.99 -3.01 19.58
N LEU A 275 1.23 -4.32 19.45
CA LEU A 275 1.93 -5.10 20.48
C LEU A 275 3.42 -4.74 20.61
N HIS A 276 4.07 -4.36 19.51
CA HIS A 276 5.51 -4.12 19.46
C HIS A 276 5.87 -2.64 19.63
N SER A 277 5.13 -1.76 18.98
CA SER A 277 5.43 -0.32 18.91
C SER A 277 4.43 0.54 19.69
N GLY A 278 3.46 -0.06 20.37
CA GLY A 278 2.45 0.66 21.14
C GLY A 278 1.45 1.45 20.30
N ARG A 279 1.44 1.26 18.97
CA ARG A 279 0.61 2.06 18.05
C ARG A 279 -0.82 1.54 17.99
N THR A 280 -1.61 1.86 19.01
CA THR A 280 -3.00 1.40 19.19
C THR A 280 -3.95 1.94 18.12
N SER A 281 -3.64 3.09 17.50
CA SER A 281 -4.49 3.74 16.51
C SER A 281 -4.83 2.83 15.32
N TYR A 282 -3.96 1.87 14.95
CA TYR A 282 -4.19 0.93 13.85
C TYR A 282 -5.24 -0.14 14.16
N LEU A 283 -5.56 -0.41 15.43
CA LEU A 283 -6.57 -1.42 15.80
C LEU A 283 -7.96 -1.08 15.24
N ARG A 284 -8.24 0.21 15.01
CA ARG A 284 -9.50 0.67 14.40
C ARG A 284 -9.75 0.11 12.99
N PHE A 285 -8.69 -0.30 12.29
CA PHE A 285 -8.79 -0.85 10.94
C PHE A 285 -9.02 -2.37 10.93
N ILE A 286 -8.88 -3.07 12.07
CA ILE A 286 -9.05 -4.52 12.13
C ILE A 286 -10.52 -4.92 11.90
N PRO A 287 -11.54 -4.34 12.57
CA PRO A 287 -12.93 -4.70 12.32
C PRO A 287 -13.39 -4.57 10.86
N PRO A 288 -13.16 -3.44 10.14
CA PRO A 288 -13.54 -3.37 8.73
C PRO A 288 -12.75 -4.35 7.85
N THR A 289 -11.46 -4.59 8.15
CA THR A 289 -10.68 -5.63 7.43
C THR A 289 -11.26 -7.02 7.65
N TRP A 290 -11.71 -7.33 8.87
CA TRP A 290 -12.33 -8.60 9.21
C TRP A 290 -13.63 -8.83 8.44
N VAL A 291 -14.48 -7.81 8.33
CA VAL A 291 -15.71 -7.91 7.52
C VAL A 291 -15.40 -8.21 6.06
N ALA A 292 -14.40 -7.54 5.47
CA ALA A 292 -13.96 -7.81 4.11
C ALA A 292 -13.39 -9.24 3.97
N LEU A 293 -12.54 -9.67 4.91
CA LEU A 293 -12.00 -11.04 4.96
C LEU A 293 -13.12 -12.09 4.97
N GLN A 294 -14.10 -11.95 5.86
CA GLN A 294 -15.23 -12.88 5.97
C GLN A 294 -16.12 -12.90 4.72
N ARG A 295 -16.25 -11.76 4.02
CA ARG A 295 -16.98 -11.69 2.75
C ARG A 295 -16.23 -12.45 1.66
N GLU A 296 -14.94 -12.17 1.47
CA GLU A 296 -14.15 -12.77 0.39
C GLU A 296 -13.87 -14.26 0.60
N LEU A 297 -13.74 -14.73 1.85
CA LEU A 297 -13.62 -16.16 2.18
C LEU A 297 -14.82 -17.01 1.71
N ARG A 298 -15.96 -16.39 1.38
CA ARG A 298 -17.12 -17.10 0.81
C ARG A 298 -16.92 -17.47 -0.65
N HIS A 299 -15.95 -16.87 -1.34
CA HIS A 299 -15.69 -17.18 -2.74
C HIS A 299 -15.26 -18.66 -2.90
N PRO A 300 -15.76 -19.40 -3.93
CA PRO A 300 -15.44 -20.82 -4.10
C PRO A 300 -13.95 -21.14 -4.15
N ALA A 301 -13.14 -20.25 -4.75
CA ALA A 301 -11.68 -20.38 -4.83
C ALA A 301 -10.96 -20.45 -3.48
N LEU A 302 -11.62 -20.06 -2.39
CA LEU A 302 -11.05 -19.99 -1.04
C LEU A 302 -11.65 -21.05 -0.09
N THR A 303 -12.36 -22.05 -0.63
CA THR A 303 -13.07 -23.06 0.18
C THR A 303 -12.13 -23.80 1.14
N ASP A 304 -10.98 -24.26 0.66
CA ASP A 304 -10.02 -25.01 1.48
C ASP A 304 -9.41 -24.12 2.56
N LEU A 305 -9.02 -22.89 2.22
CA LEU A 305 -8.49 -21.92 3.18
C LEU A 305 -9.52 -21.54 4.24
N ARG A 306 -10.79 -21.33 3.84
CA ARG A 306 -11.89 -21.09 4.78
C ARG A 306 -12.01 -22.26 5.76
N GLY A 307 -12.01 -23.49 5.27
CA GLY A 307 -12.08 -24.68 6.12
C GLY A 307 -10.91 -24.78 7.12
N VAL A 308 -9.71 -24.32 6.75
CA VAL A 308 -8.58 -24.22 7.67
C VAL A 308 -8.78 -23.11 8.71
N LEU A 309 -9.29 -21.94 8.32
CA LEU A 309 -9.43 -20.77 9.20
C LEU A 309 -10.66 -20.81 10.12
N ASP A 310 -11.68 -21.59 9.78
CA ASP A 310 -12.95 -21.68 10.52
C ASP A 310 -12.70 -22.05 11.99
N GLY A 311 -13.06 -21.14 12.90
CA GLY A 311 -12.87 -21.31 14.35
C GLY A 311 -11.44 -21.11 14.85
N LEU A 312 -10.46 -20.84 13.98
CA LEU A 312 -9.07 -20.57 14.39
C LEU A 312 -8.84 -19.11 14.79
N LEU A 313 -9.41 -18.18 14.04
CA LEU A 313 -9.19 -16.76 14.25
C LEU A 313 -10.33 -16.18 15.12
N PRO A 314 -10.03 -15.54 16.27
CA PRO A 314 -11.05 -14.91 17.09
C PRO A 314 -11.68 -13.73 16.34
N GLU A 315 -12.96 -13.45 16.58
CA GLU A 315 -13.59 -12.24 16.07
C GLU A 315 -13.02 -11.00 16.77
N PRO A 316 -12.71 -9.90 16.07
CA PRO A 316 -12.17 -8.68 16.67
C PRO A 316 -13.28 -7.84 17.32
N ASP A 317 -13.97 -8.42 18.30
CA ASP A 317 -14.98 -7.73 19.10
C ASP A 317 -14.36 -6.72 20.08
N ALA A 318 -15.21 -6.04 20.86
CA ALA A 318 -14.76 -5.02 21.81
C ALA A 318 -13.79 -5.57 22.86
N ASP A 319 -14.00 -6.81 23.31
CA ASP A 319 -13.17 -7.44 24.34
C ASP A 319 -11.81 -7.83 23.77
N TRP A 320 -11.77 -8.37 22.55
CA TRP A 320 -10.53 -8.66 21.84
C TRP A 320 -9.70 -7.38 21.60
N ILE A 321 -10.35 -6.30 21.16
CA ILE A 321 -9.67 -5.00 20.95
C ILE A 321 -9.12 -4.46 22.28
N ALA A 322 -9.90 -4.54 23.37
CA ALA A 322 -9.47 -4.12 24.69
C ALA A 322 -8.26 -4.94 25.20
N ASP A 323 -8.23 -6.26 24.99
CA ASP A 323 -7.05 -7.11 25.28
C ASP A 323 -5.81 -6.62 24.53
N LYS A 324 -5.91 -6.37 23.23
CA LYS A 324 -4.76 -5.91 22.44
C LYS A 324 -4.30 -4.51 22.84
N MET A 325 -5.22 -3.61 23.19
CA MET A 325 -4.88 -2.29 23.71
C MET A 325 -4.15 -2.39 25.04
N ALA A 326 -4.59 -3.25 25.96
CA ALA A 326 -3.93 -3.46 27.25
C ALA A 326 -2.50 -4.02 27.10
N ARG A 327 -2.24 -4.74 26.01
CA ARG A 327 -0.94 -5.34 25.69
C ARG A 327 -0.08 -4.48 24.75
N ALA A 328 -0.48 -3.24 24.46
CA ALA A 328 0.25 -2.37 23.57
C ALA A 328 1.70 -2.13 24.05
N GLY A 329 2.67 -2.30 23.15
CA GLY A 329 4.10 -2.13 23.45
C GLY A 329 4.75 -3.20 24.34
N THR A 330 3.99 -4.20 24.82
CA THR A 330 4.53 -5.24 25.73
C THR A 330 5.55 -6.17 25.08
N LEU A 331 5.63 -6.20 23.76
CA LEU A 331 6.58 -7.02 23.01
C LEU A 331 7.78 -6.22 22.49
N ALA A 332 7.96 -4.97 22.90
CA ALA A 332 9.07 -4.12 22.48
C ALA A 332 10.43 -4.83 22.68
N GLY A 333 11.26 -4.87 21.63
CA GLY A 333 12.61 -5.43 21.69
C GLY A 333 12.70 -6.96 21.61
N ARG A 334 11.58 -7.69 21.51
CA ARG A 334 11.62 -9.13 21.22
C ARG A 334 11.92 -9.34 19.73
N ALA A 335 13.16 -9.69 19.40
CA ALA A 335 13.51 -10.16 18.07
C ALA A 335 12.60 -11.33 17.65
N HIS A 336 12.24 -11.37 16.37
CA HIS A 336 11.35 -12.38 15.81
C HIS A 336 11.94 -13.77 16.07
N ALA A 337 11.20 -14.64 16.76
CA ALA A 337 11.37 -16.07 16.59
C ALA A 337 10.82 -16.40 15.18
N GLY A 338 11.66 -16.32 14.15
CA GLY A 338 11.28 -16.68 12.78
C GLY A 338 11.83 -15.83 11.62
N THR A 339 12.89 -15.05 11.80
CA THR A 339 13.71 -14.57 10.68
C THR A 339 15.10 -15.18 10.77
N GLU A 340 15.20 -16.41 10.26
CA GLU A 340 16.36 -16.91 9.51
C GLU A 340 15.88 -17.26 8.11
#